data_AF-A0A142X056-F1
#
_entry.id   AF-A0A142X056-F1
#
_cell.length_a   1.000
_cell.length_b   1.000
_cell.length_c   1.000
_cell.angle_alpha   90.00
_cell.angle_beta   90.00
_cell.angle_gamma   90.00
#
_symmetry.space_group_name_H-M   'P 1'
#
loop_
_entity.id
_entity.type
_entity.pdbx_description
1 polymer ?
#
loop_
_entity_poly.entity_id
_entity_poly.type
_entity_poly.pdbx_seq_one_letter_code
_entity_poly.pdbx_strand_id
1 'polypeptide(L)'
;MSGRKWSALLSLVALLSVRAFADDAKKPEEAAKEVQCKLSKEGKKCCARACTVNFRQALGVPFDYLSGLGVRIHDARTSPDPVDLALAAESLAVAEKVSGKKAEVTADEIRKEAIELTKRRNLSAELQAVAAIVSDSALKSDLSKLAATAAKDEEESKAASDSGESTREIFGTLRVINHSSHCLRIFIDGQFVGEVHAGQTGHLHAHAHGHHNHLEAFCEEGGELVTCSEFHGHSHFLTWHISD
;
A
#
# COMPACT_ATOMS: atom_id res chain seq x y z
N MET A 1 -84.42 -22.23 24.72
CA MET A 1 -84.42 -20.79 24.37
C MET A 1 -83.44 -20.61 23.22
N SER A 2 -83.89 -20.58 21.97
CA SER A 2 -84.35 -19.37 21.23
C SER A 2 -83.27 -18.26 21.24
N GLY A 3 -82.70 -17.81 20.13
CA GLY A 3 -83.05 -18.02 18.74
C GLY A 3 -82.06 -17.38 17.75
N ARG A 4 -82.35 -17.67 16.48
CA ARG A 4 -81.79 -17.17 15.21
C ARG A 4 -81.77 -15.62 15.16
N LYS A 5 -80.98 -14.93 14.33
CA LYS A 5 -81.15 -14.76 12.87
C LYS A 5 -79.97 -13.94 12.28
N TRP A 6 -79.37 -14.40 11.16
CA TRP A 6 -79.42 -13.85 9.77
C TRP A 6 -78.61 -12.57 9.53
N SER A 7 -77.48 -12.67 8.82
CA SER A 7 -77.33 -12.54 7.34
C SER A 7 -77.25 -11.09 6.87
N ALA A 8 -76.08 -10.68 6.37
CA ALA A 8 -75.98 -9.76 5.23
C ALA A 8 -74.60 -9.88 4.58
N LEU A 9 -74.60 -10.37 3.35
CA LEU A 9 -73.53 -10.20 2.37
C LEU A 9 -73.27 -8.71 2.13
N LEU A 10 -72.00 -8.34 1.95
CA LEU A 10 -71.63 -7.31 0.98
C LEU A 10 -70.25 -7.62 0.41
N SER A 11 -70.28 -8.15 -0.82
CA SER A 11 -69.14 -8.16 -1.73
C SER A 11 -68.68 -6.74 -2.00
N LEU A 12 -67.38 -6.45 -1.84
CA LEU A 12 -66.76 -5.32 -2.50
C LEU A 12 -65.37 -5.71 -3.03
N VAL A 13 -65.37 -5.97 -4.34
CA VAL A 13 -64.36 -5.57 -5.33
C VAL A 13 -62.90 -5.89 -5.00
N ALA A 14 -62.40 -6.91 -5.70
CA ALA A 14 -60.99 -7.08 -5.99
C ALA A 14 -60.41 -5.84 -6.71
N LEU A 15 -59.32 -5.30 -6.18
CA LEU A 15 -58.30 -4.58 -6.94
C LEU A 15 -56.94 -4.89 -6.31
N LEU A 16 -56.48 -6.12 -6.59
CA LEU A 16 -55.06 -6.45 -6.59
C LEU A 16 -54.37 -5.54 -7.61
N SER A 17 -53.71 -4.51 -7.12
CA SER A 17 -52.73 -3.73 -7.87
C SER A 17 -51.38 -3.87 -7.17
N VAL A 18 -50.85 -5.09 -7.15
CA VAL A 18 -49.42 -5.30 -6.93
C VAL A 18 -48.71 -4.77 -8.18
N ARG A 19 -48.31 -3.51 -8.14
CA ARG A 19 -47.25 -2.96 -9.00
C ARG A 19 -46.11 -2.50 -8.09
N ALA A 20 -45.42 -3.47 -7.52
CA ALA A 20 -44.01 -3.30 -7.17
C ALA A 20 -43.19 -3.93 -8.31
N PHE A 21 -43.33 -3.38 -9.52
CA PHE A 21 -42.31 -3.61 -10.53
C PHE A 21 -41.18 -2.66 -10.19
N ALA A 22 -40.13 -3.28 -9.68
CA ALA A 22 -38.77 -2.79 -9.58
C ALA A 22 -38.49 -1.61 -10.53
N ASP A 23 -38.53 -0.40 -9.98
CA ASP A 23 -37.49 0.57 -10.29
C ASP A 23 -36.21 0.02 -9.65
N ASP A 24 -35.62 -0.98 -10.30
CA ASP A 24 -34.19 -1.23 -10.24
C ASP A 24 -33.56 -0.06 -11.01
N ALA A 25 -33.68 1.11 -10.39
CA ALA A 25 -32.94 2.28 -10.78
C ALA A 25 -31.50 1.82 -10.75
N LYS A 26 -30.92 1.62 -11.93
CA LYS A 26 -29.48 1.57 -12.15
C LYS A 26 -28.91 2.67 -11.27
N LYS A 27 -28.43 2.30 -10.08
CA LYS A 27 -27.56 3.18 -9.31
C LYS A 27 -26.48 3.57 -10.31
N PRO A 28 -26.19 4.86 -10.49
CA PRO A 28 -25.08 5.25 -11.33
C PRO A 28 -23.90 4.45 -10.82
N GLU A 29 -23.40 3.57 -11.68
CA GLU A 29 -22.19 2.80 -11.44
C GLU A 29 -21.17 3.85 -11.02
N GLU A 30 -20.75 3.80 -9.75
CA GLU A 30 -19.86 4.81 -9.18
C GLU A 30 -18.65 4.84 -10.10
N ALA A 31 -18.50 5.94 -10.86
CA ALA A 31 -17.59 5.96 -11.99
C ALA A 31 -16.19 5.58 -11.50
N ALA A 32 -15.69 4.44 -11.99
CA ALA A 32 -14.37 3.94 -11.61
C ALA A 32 -13.37 5.07 -11.87
N LYS A 33 -12.60 5.43 -10.85
CA LYS A 33 -11.59 6.47 -11.02
C LYS A 33 -10.47 5.89 -11.88
N GLU A 34 -10.11 6.60 -12.94
CA GLU A 34 -9.06 6.20 -13.85
C GLU A 34 -7.78 6.98 -13.56
N VAL A 35 -6.68 6.25 -13.45
CA VAL A 35 -5.33 6.80 -13.33
C VAL A 35 -4.54 6.30 -14.54
N GLN A 36 -3.99 7.22 -15.33
CA GLN A 36 -3.14 6.89 -16.47
C GLN A 36 -1.71 7.31 -16.18
N CYS A 37 -0.79 6.36 -16.26
CA CYS A 37 0.63 6.58 -16.06
C CYS A 37 1.42 6.07 -17.26
N LYS A 38 2.29 6.94 -17.79
CA LYS A 38 3.32 6.51 -18.72
C LYS A 38 4.53 6.02 -17.93
N LEU A 39 5.26 5.07 -18.50
CA LEU A 39 6.56 4.68 -17.97
C LEU A 39 7.41 5.93 -17.90
N SER A 40 7.97 6.19 -16.71
CA SER A 40 8.76 7.40 -16.55
C SER A 40 10.00 7.25 -17.43
N LYS A 41 10.10 8.02 -18.52
CA LYS A 41 11.36 8.17 -19.28
C LYS A 41 12.48 8.72 -18.38
N GLU A 42 12.06 9.51 -17.41
CA GLU A 42 12.83 9.83 -16.21
C GLU A 42 12.61 8.70 -15.21
N GLY A 43 13.17 7.51 -15.44
CA GLY A 43 13.30 6.52 -14.37
C GLY A 43 13.87 7.26 -13.17
N LYS A 44 13.04 7.54 -12.17
CA LYS A 44 13.24 8.61 -11.17
C LYS A 44 14.46 8.27 -10.32
N LYS A 45 15.66 8.51 -10.86
CA LYS A 45 16.99 8.10 -10.33
C LYS A 45 16.86 6.88 -9.41
N CYS A 46 16.19 5.84 -9.90
CA CYS A 46 15.64 4.82 -9.03
C CYS A 46 16.82 4.03 -8.44
N CYS A 47 16.87 3.94 -7.11
CA CYS A 47 17.42 2.89 -6.23
C CYS A 47 18.77 2.19 -6.54
N ALA A 48 19.16 2.00 -7.80
CA ALA A 48 20.38 1.37 -8.31
C ALA A 48 21.70 2.11 -7.96
N ARG A 49 21.63 3.33 -7.40
CA ARG A 49 22.86 4.00 -6.93
C ARG A 49 23.46 3.30 -5.72
N ALA A 50 22.66 2.67 -4.85
CA ALA A 50 23.22 2.05 -3.66
C ALA A 50 24.06 0.80 -3.97
N CYS A 51 23.60 -0.07 -4.88
CA CYS A 51 24.33 -1.29 -5.25
C CYS A 51 25.61 -1.02 -6.07
N THR A 52 25.69 0.15 -6.71
CA THR A 52 26.89 0.58 -7.46
C THR A 52 27.93 1.30 -6.59
N VAL A 53 27.57 1.70 -5.36
CA VAL A 53 28.49 2.39 -4.44
C VAL A 53 29.27 1.37 -3.61
N ASN A 54 30.60 1.39 -3.75
CA ASN A 54 31.49 0.71 -2.83
C ASN A 54 31.67 1.57 -1.56
N PHE A 55 30.81 1.35 -0.55
CA PHE A 55 30.81 2.14 0.69
C PHE A 55 32.13 2.06 1.47
N ARG A 56 32.83 0.92 1.41
CA ARG A 56 34.16 0.75 2.02
C ARG A 56 35.16 1.75 1.43
N GLN A 57 35.20 1.84 0.10
CA GLN A 57 36.08 2.77 -0.62
C GLN A 57 35.64 4.22 -0.45
N ALA A 58 34.33 4.49 -0.55
CA ALA A 58 33.78 5.84 -0.45
C ALA A 58 34.06 6.47 0.92
N LEU A 59 33.92 5.70 2.00
CA LEU A 59 34.16 6.17 3.36
C LEU A 59 35.62 6.00 3.80
N GLY A 60 36.41 5.18 3.11
CA GLY A 60 37.82 4.94 3.44
C GLY A 60 38.02 4.20 4.77
N VAL A 61 37.10 3.30 5.12
CA VAL A 61 37.14 2.49 6.36
C VAL A 61 37.23 1.00 6.02
N PRO A 62 37.95 0.18 6.80
CA PRO A 62 38.15 -1.24 6.48
C PRO A 62 37.06 -2.16 7.07
N PHE A 63 35.80 -1.71 7.11
CA PHE A 63 34.71 -2.52 7.67
C PHE A 63 34.16 -3.49 6.64
N ASP A 64 34.21 -4.79 6.94
CA ASP A 64 33.80 -5.84 5.98
C ASP A 64 32.29 -5.86 5.72
N TYR A 65 31.46 -5.47 6.70
CA TYR A 65 30.00 -5.40 6.52
C TYR A 65 29.56 -4.39 5.45
N LEU A 66 30.41 -3.41 5.10
CA LEU A 66 30.11 -2.42 4.06
C LEU A 66 30.17 -3.00 2.64
N SER A 67 30.80 -4.17 2.46
CA SER A 67 30.94 -4.79 1.13
C SER A 67 29.61 -5.24 0.54
N GLY A 68 28.66 -5.69 1.37
CA GLY A 68 27.32 -6.12 0.96
C GLY A 68 26.22 -5.09 1.22
N LEU A 69 26.54 -3.94 1.83
CA LEU A 69 25.54 -2.99 2.28
C LEU A 69 24.74 -2.37 1.12
N GLY A 70 25.41 -2.08 -0.01
CA GLY A 70 24.75 -1.53 -1.19
C GLY A 70 23.73 -2.48 -1.82
N VAL A 71 24.04 -3.78 -1.86
CA VAL A 71 23.13 -4.81 -2.33
C VAL A 71 21.94 -4.92 -1.38
N ARG A 72 22.18 -4.97 -0.06
CA ARG A 72 21.09 -5.02 0.93
C ARG A 72 20.12 -3.83 0.83
N ILE A 73 20.65 -2.61 0.64
CA ILE A 73 19.81 -1.41 0.44
C ILE A 73 19.00 -1.54 -0.85
N HIS A 74 19.59 -2.08 -1.91
CA HIS A 74 18.90 -2.30 -3.18
C HIS A 74 17.78 -3.34 -3.03
N ASP A 75 18.07 -4.49 -2.42
CA ASP A 75 17.08 -5.54 -2.19
C ASP A 75 15.91 -5.03 -1.34
N ALA A 76 16.20 -4.28 -0.28
CA ALA A 76 15.18 -3.68 0.58
C ALA A 76 14.36 -2.57 -0.10
N ARG A 77 14.83 -2.02 -1.24
CA ARG A 77 14.08 -1.08 -2.10
C ARG A 77 13.24 -1.80 -3.15
N THR A 78 13.76 -2.89 -3.72
CA THR A 78 13.09 -3.71 -4.74
C THR A 78 12.00 -4.61 -4.13
N SER A 79 12.18 -5.02 -2.88
CA SER A 79 11.15 -5.59 -2.03
C SER A 79 11.02 -4.69 -0.81
N PRO A 80 10.25 -3.58 -0.90
CA PRO A 80 10.16 -2.54 0.13
C PRO A 80 10.05 -3.11 1.55
N ASP A 81 11.17 -3.10 2.28
CA ASP A 81 11.28 -3.53 3.67
C ASP A 81 11.82 -2.36 4.51
N PRO A 82 10.96 -1.67 5.27
CA PRO A 82 11.40 -0.52 6.07
C PRO A 82 12.36 -0.89 7.20
N VAL A 83 12.27 -2.10 7.75
CA VAL A 83 13.13 -2.54 8.86
C VAL A 83 14.54 -2.77 8.35
N ASP A 84 14.69 -3.42 7.20
CA ASP A 84 15.99 -3.64 6.58
C ASP A 84 16.64 -2.34 6.11
N LEU A 85 15.85 -1.38 5.58
CA LEU A 85 16.34 -0.04 5.27
C LEU A 85 16.83 0.70 6.53
N ALA A 86 16.09 0.64 7.64
CA ALA A 86 16.50 1.27 8.89
C ALA A 86 17.78 0.66 9.45
N LEU A 87 17.93 -0.67 9.41
CA LEU A 87 19.16 -1.37 9.83
C LEU A 87 20.36 -1.00 8.95
N ALA A 88 20.15 -0.92 7.64
CA ALA A 88 21.18 -0.49 6.70
C ALA A 88 21.60 0.97 6.95
N ALA A 89 20.63 1.86 7.22
CA ALA A 89 20.88 3.25 7.56
C ALA A 89 21.72 3.40 8.84
N GLU A 90 21.40 2.71 9.92
CA GLU A 90 22.18 2.78 11.16
C GLU A 90 23.59 2.19 10.99
N SER A 91 23.72 1.09 10.24
CA SER A 91 25.03 0.51 9.90
C SER A 91 25.89 1.50 9.12
N LEU A 92 25.30 2.21 8.15
CA LEU A 92 25.97 3.25 7.38
C LEU A 92 26.31 4.46 8.26
N ALA A 93 25.41 4.88 9.16
CA ALA A 93 25.62 6.02 10.06
C ALA A 93 26.83 5.82 10.96
N VAL A 94 27.05 4.59 11.46
CA VAL A 94 28.25 4.25 12.23
C VAL A 94 29.52 4.44 11.38
N ALA A 95 29.52 3.95 10.14
CA ALA A 95 30.66 4.10 9.24
C ALA A 95 30.93 5.57 8.84
N GLU A 96 29.89 6.34 8.55
CA GLU A 96 29.97 7.78 8.29
C GLU A 96 30.54 8.53 9.51
N LYS A 97 30.07 8.20 10.72
CA LYS A 97 30.54 8.80 11.96
C LYS A 97 32.02 8.49 12.24
N VAL A 98 32.46 7.25 12.02
CA VAL A 98 33.86 6.84 12.24
C VAL A 98 34.79 7.46 11.18
N SER A 99 34.35 7.50 9.92
CA SER A 99 35.15 8.06 8.82
C SER A 99 35.20 9.58 8.81
N GLY A 100 34.19 10.24 9.36
CA GLY A 100 33.95 11.68 9.19
C GLY A 100 33.56 12.07 7.75
N LYS A 101 33.27 11.08 6.89
CA LYS A 101 32.91 11.27 5.49
C LYS A 101 31.47 10.82 5.25
N LYS A 102 30.90 11.28 4.13
CA LYS A 102 29.59 10.84 3.63
C LYS A 102 29.77 10.21 2.26
N ALA A 103 29.06 9.12 2.02
CA ALA A 103 28.98 8.53 0.69
C ALA A 103 27.98 9.32 -0.17
N GLU A 104 27.86 8.94 -1.45
CA GLU A 104 26.90 9.53 -2.36
C GLU A 104 25.45 9.27 -1.95
N VAL A 105 25.18 8.08 -1.41
CA VAL A 105 23.93 7.74 -0.72
C VAL A 105 24.24 7.78 0.77
N THR A 106 23.52 8.62 1.51
CA THR A 106 23.81 8.87 2.93
C THR A 106 22.92 8.06 3.85
N ALA A 107 23.39 7.85 5.09
CA ALA A 107 22.58 7.16 6.12
C ALA A 107 21.26 7.90 6.43
N ASP A 108 21.29 9.23 6.41
CA ASP A 108 20.11 10.06 6.70
C ASP A 108 19.03 9.93 5.63
N GLU A 109 19.41 9.87 4.35
CA GLU A 109 18.48 9.66 3.24
C GLU A 109 17.79 8.29 3.33
N ILE A 110 18.55 7.22 3.58
CA ILE A 110 18.00 5.87 3.72
C ILE A 110 17.09 5.79 4.97
N ARG A 111 17.48 6.44 6.07
CA ARG A 111 16.65 6.48 7.29
C ARG A 111 15.30 7.17 7.03
N LYS A 112 15.31 8.30 6.32
CA LYS A 112 14.07 9.01 5.95
C LYS A 112 13.17 8.14 5.10
N GLU A 113 13.74 7.47 4.09
CA GLU A 113 13.02 6.52 3.25
C GLU A 113 12.39 5.38 4.06
N ALA A 114 13.13 4.78 4.99
CA ALA A 114 12.62 3.76 5.89
C ALA A 114 11.44 4.26 6.73
N ILE A 115 11.56 5.46 7.32
CA ILE A 115 10.51 6.06 8.15
C ILE A 115 9.26 6.37 7.33
N GLU A 116 9.42 6.95 6.15
CA GLU A 116 8.30 7.26 5.24
C GLU A 116 7.59 5.97 4.79
N LEU A 117 8.35 4.94 4.42
CA LEU A 117 7.80 3.64 4.05
C LEU A 117 7.03 2.99 5.22
N THR A 118 7.58 3.03 6.44
CA THR A 118 6.92 2.46 7.62
C THR A 118 5.61 3.18 7.93
N LYS A 119 5.60 4.52 7.83
CA LYS A 119 4.40 5.34 8.06
C LYS A 119 3.32 5.08 7.02
N ARG A 120 3.72 4.83 5.76
CA ARG A 120 2.80 4.47 4.67
C ARG A 120 2.18 3.09 4.89
N ARG A 121 3.00 2.08 5.20
CA ARG A 121 2.53 0.71 5.45
C ARG A 121 1.65 0.62 6.70
N ASN A 122 1.89 1.48 7.69
CA ASN A 122 1.13 1.60 8.94
C ASN A 122 0.93 0.26 9.68
N LEU A 123 1.93 -0.62 9.63
CA LEU A 123 1.91 -1.90 10.34
C LEU A 123 2.53 -1.74 11.72
N SER A 124 1.81 -2.16 12.76
CA SER A 124 2.21 -1.97 14.16
C SER A 124 3.58 -2.58 14.46
N ALA A 125 3.83 -3.80 13.98
CA ALA A 125 5.09 -4.50 14.16
C ALA A 125 6.27 -3.80 13.48
N GLU A 126 6.08 -3.29 12.26
CA GLU A 126 7.13 -2.56 11.52
C GLU A 126 7.43 -1.21 12.17
N LEU A 127 6.39 -0.47 12.60
CA LEU A 127 6.52 0.78 13.34
C LEU A 127 7.32 0.59 14.63
N GLN A 128 7.05 -0.47 15.40
CA GLN A 128 7.80 -0.80 16.62
C GLN A 128 9.25 -1.18 16.30
N ALA A 129 9.48 -1.99 15.28
CA ALA A 129 10.81 -2.42 14.87
C ALA A 129 11.68 -1.22 14.45
N VAL A 130 11.16 -0.33 13.61
CA VAL A 130 11.87 0.87 13.18
C VAL A 130 12.08 1.84 14.34
N ALA A 131 11.10 2.00 15.24
CA ALA A 131 11.27 2.79 16.47
C ALA A 131 12.38 2.23 17.39
N ALA A 132 12.58 0.90 17.42
CA ALA A 132 13.63 0.27 18.20
C ALA A 132 15.03 0.48 17.59
N ILE A 133 15.12 0.61 16.26
CA ILE A 133 16.37 0.79 15.52
C ILE A 133 16.82 2.25 15.52
N VAL A 134 15.89 3.19 15.33
CA VAL A 134 16.22 4.62 15.20
C VAL A 134 16.75 5.17 16.53
N SER A 135 17.87 5.89 16.45
CA SER A 135 18.56 6.47 17.61
C SER A 135 17.96 7.79 18.11
N ASP A 136 17.20 8.50 17.27
CA ASP A 136 16.51 9.74 17.62
C ASP A 136 15.32 9.48 18.56
N SER A 137 15.34 10.11 19.75
CA SER A 137 14.34 9.89 20.78
C SER A 137 12.97 10.47 20.45
N ALA A 138 12.90 11.56 19.68
CA ALA A 138 11.64 12.18 19.26
C ALA A 138 10.96 11.28 18.22
N LEU A 139 11.70 10.86 17.18
CA LEU A 139 11.20 9.94 16.16
C LEU A 139 10.77 8.60 16.76
N LYS A 140 11.55 8.07 17.71
CA LYS A 140 11.20 6.84 18.43
C LYS A 140 9.88 6.97 19.17
N SER A 141 9.66 8.08 19.89
CA SER A 141 8.41 8.35 20.61
C SER A 141 7.23 8.43 19.64
N ASP A 142 7.39 9.15 18.53
CA ASP A 142 6.32 9.34 17.56
C ASP A 142 5.96 8.04 16.82
N LEU A 143 6.95 7.26 16.38
CA LEU A 143 6.73 5.95 15.78
C LEU A 143 6.09 4.97 16.77
N SER A 144 6.46 5.01 18.06
CA SER A 144 5.84 4.16 19.08
C SER A 144 4.37 4.52 19.32
N LYS A 145 4.00 5.81 19.26
CA LYS A 145 2.59 6.23 19.33
C LYS A 145 1.82 5.74 18.11
N LEU A 146 2.38 5.90 16.91
CA LEU A 146 1.76 5.41 15.68
C LEU A 146 1.57 3.89 15.74
N ALA A 147 2.57 3.15 16.24
CA ALA A 147 2.46 1.70 16.42
C ALA A 147 1.32 1.31 17.36
N ALA A 148 1.12 2.05 18.44
CA ALA A 148 0.03 1.80 19.38
C ALA A 148 -1.36 2.10 18.78
N THR A 149 -1.45 3.08 17.88
CA THR A 149 -2.67 3.34 17.10
C THR A 149 -2.91 2.23 16.09
N ALA A 150 -1.90 1.90 15.26
CA ALA A 150 -1.98 0.83 14.27
C ALA A 150 -2.35 -0.52 14.90
N ALA A 151 -1.79 -0.86 16.07
CA ALA A 151 -2.14 -2.10 16.77
C ALA A 151 -3.62 -2.17 17.16
N LYS A 152 -4.22 -1.04 17.55
CA LYS A 152 -5.66 -0.98 17.84
C LYS A 152 -6.47 -1.12 16.56
N ASP A 153 -6.08 -0.42 15.50
CA ASP A 153 -6.77 -0.49 14.22
C ASP A 153 -6.73 -1.92 13.64
N GLU A 154 -5.59 -2.61 13.76
CA GLU A 154 -5.42 -4.01 13.39
C GLU A 154 -6.29 -4.96 14.23
N GLU A 155 -6.37 -4.74 15.55
CA GLU A 155 -7.25 -5.51 16.44
C GLU A 155 -8.74 -5.29 16.11
N GLU A 156 -9.14 -4.04 15.87
CA GLU A 156 -10.51 -3.69 15.48
C GLU A 156 -10.88 -4.29 14.10
N SER A 157 -9.97 -4.20 13.13
CA SER A 157 -10.15 -4.80 11.79
C SER A 157 -10.30 -6.33 11.89
N LYS A 158 -9.44 -6.98 12.68
CA LYS A 158 -9.53 -8.43 12.91
C LYS A 158 -10.84 -8.84 13.58
N ALA A 159 -11.26 -8.11 14.62
CA ALA A 159 -12.51 -8.40 15.32
C ALA A 159 -13.74 -8.25 14.43
N ALA A 160 -13.76 -7.23 13.56
CA ALA A 160 -14.83 -7.04 12.58
C ALA A 160 -14.81 -8.10 11.46
N SER A 161 -13.63 -8.53 11.01
CA SER A 161 -13.51 -9.67 10.08
C SER A 161 -14.07 -10.97 10.68
N ASP A 162 -13.75 -11.25 11.95
CA ASP A 162 -14.23 -12.44 12.67
C ASP A 162 -15.74 -12.41 12.94
N SER A 163 -16.33 -11.22 13.14
CA SER A 163 -17.77 -11.05 13.37
C SER A 163 -18.61 -11.09 12.08
N GLY A 164 -17.96 -11.08 10.91
CA GLY A 164 -18.63 -10.99 9.61
C GLY A 164 -19.29 -9.63 9.36
N GLU A 165 -19.04 -8.64 10.23
CA GLU A 165 -19.41 -7.26 9.96
C GLU A 165 -18.50 -6.75 8.84
N SER A 166 -19.06 -6.12 7.82
CA SER A 166 -18.23 -5.42 6.84
C SER A 166 -17.47 -4.34 7.60
N THR A 167 -16.17 -4.55 7.79
CA THR A 167 -15.26 -3.54 8.34
C THR A 167 -15.52 -2.21 7.61
N ARG A 168 -15.42 -1.09 8.33
CA ARG A 168 -15.34 0.23 7.67
C ARG A 168 -14.10 0.36 6.79
N GLU A 169 -13.15 -0.57 6.90
CA GLU A 169 -12.04 -0.71 5.97
C GLU A 169 -12.58 -1.04 4.59
N ILE A 170 -12.38 -0.08 3.69
CA ILE A 170 -12.82 -0.15 2.31
C ILE A 170 -11.88 -1.11 1.58
N PHE A 171 -12.33 -2.36 1.43
CA PHE A 171 -11.76 -3.27 0.44
C PHE A 171 -12.12 -2.74 -0.95
N GLY A 172 -11.12 -2.23 -1.65
CA GLY A 172 -11.24 -1.85 -3.05
C GLY A 172 -10.75 -2.96 -3.98
N THR A 173 -11.18 -2.91 -5.24
CA THR A 173 -10.52 -3.64 -6.33
C THR A 173 -9.67 -2.67 -7.12
N LEU A 174 -8.37 -2.92 -7.17
CA LEU A 174 -7.46 -2.26 -8.11
C LEU A 174 -7.41 -3.07 -9.40
N ARG A 175 -7.92 -2.49 -10.48
CA ARG A 175 -7.78 -3.03 -11.83
C ARG A 175 -6.55 -2.42 -12.48
N VAL A 176 -5.52 -3.21 -12.69
CA VAL A 176 -4.29 -2.77 -13.36
C VAL A 176 -4.32 -3.23 -14.81
N ILE A 177 -4.16 -2.31 -15.75
CA ILE A 177 -4.04 -2.62 -17.17
C ILE A 177 -2.61 -2.34 -17.61
N ASN A 178 -1.85 -3.40 -17.84
CA ASN A 178 -0.46 -3.32 -18.23
C ASN A 178 -0.33 -3.34 -19.76
N HIS A 179 -0.16 -2.16 -20.35
CA HIS A 179 0.15 -1.97 -21.78
C HIS A 179 1.66 -1.95 -22.07
N SER A 180 2.51 -2.16 -21.07
CA SER A 180 3.97 -2.22 -21.27
C SER A 180 4.43 -3.60 -21.71
N SER A 181 5.69 -3.67 -22.14
CA SER A 181 6.39 -4.92 -22.46
C SER A 181 6.96 -5.67 -21.24
N HIS A 182 6.79 -5.14 -20.02
CA HIS A 182 7.40 -5.67 -18.81
C HIS A 182 6.41 -6.43 -17.93
N CYS A 183 6.90 -7.46 -17.22
CA CYS A 183 6.19 -8.05 -16.08
C CYS A 183 6.31 -7.12 -14.87
N LEU A 184 5.18 -6.78 -14.26
CA LEU A 184 5.12 -5.78 -13.19
C LEU A 184 4.73 -6.41 -11.86
N ARG A 185 5.50 -6.11 -10.82
CA ARG A 185 5.14 -6.32 -9.41
C ARG A 185 4.45 -5.06 -8.90
N ILE A 186 3.22 -5.20 -8.42
CA ILE A 186 2.38 -4.09 -7.98
C ILE A 186 2.43 -3.99 -6.46
N PHE A 187 2.62 -2.77 -5.99
CA PHE A 187 2.64 -2.41 -4.58
C PHE A 187 1.65 -1.29 -4.30
N ILE A 188 1.00 -1.37 -3.14
CA ILE A 188 0.14 -0.31 -2.59
C ILE A 188 0.71 0.07 -1.23
N ASP A 189 1.06 1.34 -1.07
CA ASP A 189 1.70 1.89 0.12
C ASP A 189 2.94 1.10 0.57
N GLY A 190 3.67 0.56 -0.42
CA GLY A 190 4.86 -0.26 -0.20
C GLY A 190 4.59 -1.72 0.17
N GLN A 191 3.33 -2.18 0.21
CA GLN A 191 2.97 -3.60 0.38
C GLN A 191 2.74 -4.26 -0.98
N PHE A 192 3.31 -5.46 -1.17
CA PHE A 192 3.11 -6.23 -2.40
C PHE A 192 1.68 -6.77 -2.47
N VAL A 193 0.97 -6.48 -3.57
CA VAL A 193 -0.42 -6.90 -3.77
C VAL A 193 -0.62 -7.91 -4.90
N GLY A 194 0.36 -8.04 -5.80
CA GLY A 194 0.34 -9.04 -6.86
C GLY A 194 1.15 -8.65 -8.08
N GLU A 195 1.03 -9.47 -9.13
CA GLU A 195 1.79 -9.33 -10.38
C GLU A 195 0.85 -9.19 -11.58
N VAL A 196 1.31 -8.45 -12.58
CA VAL A 196 0.60 -8.25 -13.85
C VAL A 196 1.59 -8.34 -15.00
N HIS A 197 1.49 -9.42 -15.78
CA HIS A 197 2.41 -9.64 -16.90
C HIS A 197 2.16 -8.64 -18.05
N ALA A 198 3.14 -8.56 -18.94
CA ALA A 198 3.09 -7.72 -20.14
C ALA A 198 1.80 -7.98 -20.95
N GLY A 199 1.12 -6.89 -21.33
CA GLY A 199 -0.12 -6.95 -22.11
C GLY A 199 -1.35 -7.48 -21.38
N GLN A 200 -1.28 -7.78 -20.07
CA GLN A 200 -2.39 -8.33 -19.30
C GLN A 200 -3.15 -7.28 -18.48
N THR A 201 -4.36 -7.66 -18.05
CA THR A 201 -5.13 -6.95 -17.03
C THR A 201 -5.17 -7.79 -15.76
N GLY A 202 -4.74 -7.22 -14.64
CA GLY A 202 -4.84 -7.83 -13.32
C GLY A 202 -5.96 -7.19 -12.50
N HIS A 203 -6.59 -7.98 -11.64
CA HIS A 203 -7.52 -7.51 -10.61
C HIS A 203 -6.92 -7.86 -9.26
N LEU A 204 -6.54 -6.85 -8.50
CA LEU A 204 -5.84 -6.98 -7.23
C LEU A 204 -6.73 -6.43 -6.12
N HIS A 205 -6.73 -7.13 -4.98
CA HIS A 205 -7.39 -6.61 -3.79
C HIS A 205 -6.54 -5.49 -3.20
N ALA A 206 -7.15 -4.33 -3.05
CA ALA A 206 -6.53 -3.15 -2.48
C ALA A 206 -7.15 -2.90 -1.10
N HIS A 207 -6.34 -3.08 -0.06
CA HIS A 207 -6.66 -2.54 1.25
C HIS A 207 -6.11 -1.12 1.33
N ALA A 208 -7.00 -0.14 1.21
CA ALA A 208 -6.66 1.25 1.39
C ALA A 208 -6.96 1.65 2.84
N HIS A 209 -5.94 1.68 3.69
CA HIS A 209 -6.10 2.14 5.08
C HIS A 209 -6.14 3.69 5.21
N GLY A 210 -6.10 4.42 4.08
CA GLY A 210 -6.06 5.88 4.09
C GLY A 210 -6.73 6.57 2.90
N HIS A 211 -6.92 7.88 3.05
CA HIS A 211 -7.36 8.78 1.96
C HIS A 211 -6.29 9.01 0.89
N HIS A 212 -5.07 8.49 1.09
CA HIS A 212 -3.93 8.66 0.20
C HIS A 212 -3.32 7.27 0.01
N ASN A 213 -3.41 6.74 -1.21
CA ASN A 213 -2.78 5.47 -1.57
C ASN A 213 -1.65 5.76 -2.56
N HIS A 214 -0.48 5.21 -2.29
CA HIS A 214 0.68 5.27 -3.16
C HIS A 214 0.77 3.97 -3.96
N LEU A 215 0.56 4.05 -5.28
CA LEU A 215 0.67 2.92 -6.18
C LEU A 215 2.06 2.89 -6.79
N GLU A 216 2.74 1.75 -6.69
CA GLU A 216 4.06 1.54 -7.28
C GLU A 216 4.04 0.28 -8.13
N ALA A 217 4.68 0.35 -9.29
CA ALA A 217 4.89 -0.81 -10.14
C ALA A 217 6.39 -0.95 -10.40
N PHE A 218 6.93 -2.12 -10.10
CA PHE A 218 8.32 -2.46 -10.32
C PHE A 218 8.45 -3.50 -11.43
N CYS A 219 9.48 -3.37 -12.27
CA CYS A 219 9.81 -4.41 -13.24
C CYS A 219 10.32 -5.66 -12.51
N GLU A 220 9.83 -6.84 -12.86
CA GLU A 220 10.26 -8.09 -12.27
C GLU A 220 11.74 -8.40 -12.59
N GLU A 221 12.18 -8.19 -13.84
CA GLU A 221 13.51 -8.58 -14.31
C GLU A 221 14.65 -7.74 -13.70
N GLY A 222 14.37 -6.49 -13.33
CA GLY A 222 15.39 -5.54 -12.85
C GLY A 222 15.10 -4.93 -11.48
N GLY A 223 13.91 -5.16 -10.91
CA GLY A 223 13.50 -4.54 -9.66
C GLY A 223 13.41 -3.00 -9.72
N GLU A 224 13.41 -2.43 -10.92
CA GLU A 224 13.37 -0.98 -11.13
C GLU A 224 11.94 -0.46 -10.98
N LEU A 225 11.77 0.69 -10.34
CA LEU A 225 10.48 1.38 -10.31
C LEU A 225 10.15 1.88 -11.71
N VAL A 226 9.10 1.31 -12.28
CA VAL A 226 8.63 1.56 -13.64
C VAL A 226 7.66 2.74 -13.66
N THR A 227 6.78 2.83 -12.65
CA THR A 227 5.87 3.95 -12.47
C THR A 227 5.40 4.07 -11.02
N CYS A 228 5.09 5.30 -10.61
CA CYS A 228 4.45 5.60 -9.34
C CYS A 228 3.27 6.55 -9.55
N SER A 229 2.20 6.37 -8.78
CA SER A 229 1.06 7.27 -8.80
C SER A 229 0.51 7.47 -7.40
N GLU A 230 0.04 8.69 -7.13
CA GLU A 230 -0.64 9.02 -5.89
C GLU A 230 -2.13 9.16 -6.15
N PHE A 231 -2.91 8.40 -5.41
CA PHE A 231 -4.35 8.44 -5.49
C PHE A 231 -4.95 9.01 -4.20
N HIS A 232 -5.86 9.98 -4.38
CA HIS A 232 -6.51 10.70 -3.30
C HIS A 232 -8.02 10.41 -3.25
N GLY A 233 -8.52 10.17 -2.04
CA GLY A 233 -9.93 10.01 -1.72
C GLY A 233 -10.40 8.55 -1.67
N HIS A 234 -11.70 8.38 -1.43
CA HIS A 234 -12.32 7.07 -1.33
C HIS A 234 -12.72 6.57 -2.72
N SER A 235 -12.39 5.33 -3.05
CA SER A 235 -12.91 4.64 -4.22
C SER A 235 -12.81 3.13 -3.99
N HIS A 236 -13.93 2.44 -4.20
CA HIS A 236 -13.98 0.98 -4.14
C HIS A 236 -13.45 0.32 -5.42
N PHE A 237 -13.32 1.08 -6.51
CA PHE A 237 -12.89 0.59 -7.81
C PHE A 237 -11.94 1.59 -8.46
N LEU A 238 -10.66 1.24 -8.49
CA LEU A 238 -9.61 2.04 -9.09
C LEU A 238 -9.10 1.33 -10.34
N THR A 239 -9.04 2.03 -11.47
CA THR A 239 -8.39 1.51 -12.68
C THR A 239 -7.08 2.25 -12.91
N TRP A 240 -5.98 1.50 -13.00
CA TRP A 240 -4.65 2.03 -13.25
C TRP A 240 -4.11 1.52 -14.59
N HIS A 241 -3.97 2.43 -15.55
CA HIS A 241 -3.35 2.15 -16.84
C HIS A 241 -1.86 2.45 -16.78
N ILE A 242 -1.05 1.46 -17.17
CA ILE A 242 0.40 1.59 -17.26
C ILE A 242 0.79 1.35 -18.72
N SER A 243 1.43 2.33 -19.36
CA SER A 243 1.86 2.26 -20.76
C SER A 243 3.29 2.75 -20.93
N ASP A 244 3.99 2.32 -21.98
CA ASP A 244 5.31 2.84 -22.39
C ASP A 244 5.37 4.37 -22.60
#